data_AF-A0A833E1A7-F1
#
_entry.id   AF-A0A833E1A7-F1
#
_cell.length_a   1.000
_cell.length_b   1.000
_cell.length_c   1.000
_cell.angle_alpha   90.00
_cell.angle_beta   90.00
_cell.angle_gamma   90.00
#
_symmetry.space_group_name_H-M   'P 1'
#
loop_
_entity.id
_entity.type
_entity.pdbx_description
1 polymer ?
#
loop_
_entity_poly.entity_id
_entity_poly.type
_entity_poly.pdbx_seq_one_letter_code
_entity_poly.pdbx_strand_id
1 'polypeptide(L)'
;MDKDEMFHIARKVVESIEKGVKPLIGWEGSEEVVKIGADGTPTKRIDVIAENIGINTIERHCSAVVISEEIGVKKVGEGAPEYIVVLDPIDGTYNALNNLPIYAVSIAIGKIAGKYRGLEGVRGMSIEDLELGIVKNIATGEIYYGRVNKGAYILEKNDREWKKIEVSNTKDLKDATVGVFAYGLTTNTLNFIKDRKVRRIRIFGSVALEMCYVARGALDAFINVNETTRLCDIAGSYVILRESGGVITDRDGRPLDMKLDIGERRSLICSNRALHRKLIGIFGNKWALKPTKFAIISRIDREEALDLVVQVMDYLESRGIDYLLEEELYNILKDRIDIGRYRCKVMRDLREVSHMLVIGGDGTVLRASRLIGKNEIPIISIDMGTVGFLTEFSRDEVFKAIDMVIQGNYEIERRTKCSCVVKSREGQKLLPDALNEVVLITKSPAKMVHFQVYINGEFVEEVRADGIIVSTPTGSTAYSLSAGGPILEPSMDAFVIVPICPFKLFSRPLVVDGNSEILIKIAKKSALVVIDGNVEETLKKGEEVVIRKSDAYAYFVKGRKFYSKLKKLGSS
;
A
#
# COMPACT_ATOMS: atom_id res chain seq x y z
N MET A 1 7.84 29.32 -27.92
CA MET A 1 6.82 28.27 -27.83
C MET A 1 6.04 28.13 -29.14
N ASP A 2 5.75 29.22 -29.85
CA ASP A 2 4.89 29.27 -31.05
C ASP A 2 5.34 28.49 -32.30
N LYS A 3 6.52 27.85 -32.29
CA LYS A 3 6.98 26.97 -33.39
C LYS A 3 6.75 25.48 -33.11
N ASP A 4 6.23 25.13 -31.92
CA ASP A 4 5.91 23.75 -31.56
C ASP A 4 4.47 23.41 -32.02
N GLU A 5 4.37 22.51 -32.98
CA GLU A 5 3.10 22.10 -33.59
C GLU A 5 2.14 21.49 -32.56
N MET A 6 2.64 20.63 -31.65
CA MET A 6 1.81 20.05 -30.59
C MET A 6 1.24 21.14 -29.69
N PHE A 7 2.03 22.16 -29.38
CA PHE A 7 1.58 23.30 -28.56
C PHE A 7 0.47 24.08 -29.26
N HIS A 8 0.60 24.31 -30.57
CA HIS A 8 -0.43 24.96 -31.36
C HIS A 8 -1.74 24.18 -31.35
N ILE A 9 -1.69 22.86 -31.61
CA ILE A 9 -2.86 21.97 -31.56
C ILE A 9 -3.51 22.02 -30.18
N ALA A 10 -2.73 21.79 -29.11
CA ALA A 10 -3.25 21.77 -27.74
C ALA A 10 -3.89 23.12 -27.33
N ARG A 11 -3.24 24.25 -27.67
CA ARG A 11 -3.79 25.60 -27.46
C ARG A 11 -5.14 25.79 -28.15
N LYS A 12 -5.26 25.40 -29.43
CA LYS A 12 -6.51 25.54 -30.18
C LYS A 12 -7.64 24.70 -29.58
N VAL A 13 -7.35 23.47 -29.19
CA VAL A 13 -8.34 22.59 -28.54
C VAL A 13 -8.86 23.22 -27.25
N VAL A 14 -7.96 23.64 -26.37
CA VAL A 14 -8.30 24.25 -25.08
C VAL A 14 -9.08 25.56 -25.24
N GLU A 15 -8.70 26.42 -26.18
CA GLU A 15 -9.41 27.67 -26.49
C GLU A 15 -10.82 27.41 -27.04
N SER A 16 -10.98 26.42 -27.93
CA SER A 16 -12.28 26.02 -28.48
C SER A 16 -13.21 25.48 -27.39
N ILE A 17 -12.71 24.57 -26.55
CA ILE A 17 -13.48 23.99 -25.45
C ILE A 17 -13.90 25.08 -24.47
N GLU A 18 -12.97 25.94 -24.03
CA GLU A 18 -13.31 27.06 -23.13
C GLU A 18 -14.44 27.92 -23.69
N LYS A 19 -14.36 28.30 -24.97
CA LYS A 19 -15.38 29.14 -25.62
C LYS A 19 -16.75 28.47 -25.66
N GLY A 20 -16.78 27.15 -25.87
CA GLY A 20 -18.03 26.37 -25.93
C GLY A 20 -18.62 26.01 -24.58
N VAL A 21 -17.77 25.80 -23.56
CA VAL A 21 -18.17 25.37 -22.22
C VAL A 21 -18.59 26.55 -21.35
N LYS A 22 -17.96 27.73 -21.47
CA LYS A 22 -18.29 28.91 -20.65
C LYS A 22 -19.80 29.24 -20.57
N PRO A 23 -20.56 29.22 -21.68
CA PRO A 23 -22.00 29.47 -21.64
C PRO A 23 -22.83 28.39 -20.91
N LEU A 24 -22.27 27.20 -20.70
CA LEU A 24 -22.92 26.04 -20.09
C LEU A 24 -22.68 25.96 -18.57
N ILE A 25 -21.77 26.79 -18.04
CA ILE A 25 -21.46 26.83 -16.61
C ILE A 25 -22.67 27.36 -15.83
N GLY A 26 -23.24 26.52 -14.97
CA GLY A 26 -24.44 26.85 -14.18
C GLY A 26 -25.73 26.99 -14.98
N TRP A 27 -25.76 26.54 -16.25
CA TRP A 27 -26.96 26.57 -17.08
C TRP A 27 -27.87 25.36 -16.78
N GLU A 28 -29.18 25.61 -16.67
CA GLU A 28 -30.19 24.58 -16.37
C GLU A 28 -30.30 23.57 -17.52
N GLY A 29 -29.98 22.31 -17.25
CA GLY A 29 -29.96 21.22 -18.23
C GLY A 29 -28.56 20.75 -18.63
N SER A 30 -27.50 21.46 -18.21
CA SER A 30 -26.11 21.03 -18.39
C SER A 30 -25.72 19.83 -17.53
N GLU A 31 -26.42 19.65 -16.41
CA GLU A 31 -26.24 18.59 -15.42
C GLU A 31 -26.93 17.27 -15.79
N GLU A 32 -27.81 17.30 -16.80
CA GLU A 32 -28.55 16.11 -17.25
C GLU A 32 -27.60 15.01 -17.68
N VAL A 33 -27.81 13.81 -17.13
CA VAL A 33 -27.11 12.60 -17.56
C VAL A 33 -27.68 12.17 -18.91
N VAL A 34 -26.83 12.15 -19.94
CA VAL A 34 -27.26 11.89 -21.33
C VAL A 34 -26.83 10.51 -21.84
N LYS A 35 -25.75 9.94 -21.28
CA LYS A 35 -25.25 8.59 -21.61
C LYS A 35 -24.38 8.04 -20.49
N ILE A 36 -23.96 6.78 -20.64
CA ILE A 36 -22.83 6.22 -19.88
C ILE A 36 -21.57 6.39 -20.75
N GLY A 37 -20.50 6.90 -20.15
CA GLY A 37 -19.19 7.08 -20.79
C GLY A 37 -18.49 5.75 -21.06
N ALA A 38 -17.40 5.80 -21.85
CA ALA A 38 -16.58 4.62 -22.12
C ALA A 38 -15.86 4.11 -20.85
N ASP A 39 -15.68 4.99 -19.88
CA ASP A 39 -15.17 4.71 -18.54
C ASP A 39 -16.20 4.03 -17.61
N GLY A 40 -17.45 3.87 -18.07
CA GLY A 40 -18.54 3.25 -17.33
C GLY A 40 -19.28 4.17 -16.36
N THR A 41 -19.09 5.49 -16.41
CA THR A 41 -19.76 6.42 -15.49
C THR A 41 -20.82 7.30 -16.15
N PRO A 42 -21.79 7.86 -15.38
CA PRO A 42 -22.78 8.77 -15.92
C PRO A 42 -22.15 10.05 -16.50
N THR A 43 -22.32 10.25 -17.80
CA THR A 43 -21.82 11.43 -18.53
C THR A 43 -22.89 12.51 -18.59
N LYS A 44 -22.53 13.75 -18.25
CA LYS A 44 -23.46 14.88 -18.30
C LYS A 44 -23.42 15.58 -19.65
N ARG A 45 -24.48 16.34 -19.95
CA ARG A 45 -24.61 17.07 -21.22
C ARG A 45 -23.42 18.01 -21.48
N ILE A 46 -22.93 18.69 -20.44
CA ILE A 46 -21.79 19.60 -20.56
C ILE A 46 -20.51 18.87 -21.03
N ASP A 47 -20.26 17.66 -20.51
CA ASP A 47 -19.08 16.87 -20.85
C ASP A 47 -19.13 16.42 -22.32
N VAL A 48 -20.31 15.96 -22.79
CA VAL A 48 -20.51 15.58 -24.21
C VAL A 48 -20.28 16.76 -25.16
N ILE A 49 -20.75 17.96 -24.81
CA ILE A 49 -20.55 19.13 -25.65
C ILE A 49 -19.06 19.51 -25.70
N ALA A 50 -18.41 19.54 -24.54
CA ALA A 50 -16.99 19.84 -24.41
C ALA A 50 -16.13 18.85 -25.22
N GLU A 51 -16.41 17.56 -25.09
CA GLU A 51 -15.69 16.49 -25.79
C GLU A 51 -15.85 16.63 -27.31
N ASN A 52 -17.07 16.82 -27.80
CA ASN A 52 -17.32 16.99 -29.24
C ASN A 52 -16.57 18.20 -29.82
N ILE A 53 -16.51 19.30 -29.08
CA ILE A 53 -15.75 20.49 -29.50
C ILE A 53 -14.25 20.17 -29.56
N GLY A 54 -13.73 19.45 -28.57
CA GLY A 54 -12.35 19.00 -28.53
C GLY A 54 -12.01 18.11 -29.74
N ILE A 55 -12.77 17.04 -29.95
CA ILE A 55 -12.60 16.09 -31.05
C ILE A 55 -12.65 16.79 -32.41
N ASN A 56 -13.67 17.62 -32.65
CA ASN A 56 -13.81 18.35 -33.90
C ASN A 56 -12.67 19.34 -34.13
N THR A 57 -12.08 19.88 -33.06
CA THR A 57 -10.92 20.77 -33.16
C THR A 57 -9.67 19.98 -33.49
N ILE A 58 -9.44 18.82 -32.85
CA ILE A 58 -8.31 17.94 -33.15
C ILE A 58 -8.36 17.49 -34.62
N GLU A 59 -9.51 16.99 -35.08
CA GLU A 59 -9.71 16.50 -36.45
C GLU A 59 -9.36 17.52 -37.54
N ARG A 60 -9.57 18.82 -37.28
CA ARG A 60 -9.23 19.89 -38.22
C ARG A 60 -7.75 20.25 -38.27
N HIS A 61 -6.99 19.90 -37.25
CA HIS A 61 -5.59 20.33 -37.11
C HIS A 61 -4.58 19.19 -37.24
N CYS A 62 -4.97 17.94 -36.95
CA CYS A 62 -4.07 16.79 -37.09
C CYS A 62 -4.81 15.45 -37.24
N SER A 63 -4.05 14.44 -37.65
CA SER A 63 -4.46 13.03 -37.58
C SER A 63 -4.00 12.44 -36.25
N ALA A 64 -4.92 11.94 -35.43
CA ALA A 64 -4.59 11.48 -34.09
C ALA A 64 -5.41 10.28 -33.62
N VAL A 65 -4.88 9.56 -32.64
CA VAL A 65 -5.67 8.69 -31.76
C VAL A 65 -5.99 9.49 -30.51
N VAL A 66 -7.28 9.70 -30.25
CA VAL A 66 -7.80 10.43 -29.08
C VAL A 66 -8.27 9.43 -28.03
N ILE A 67 -7.92 9.71 -26.77
CA ILE A 67 -8.38 9.00 -25.59
C ILE A 67 -9.07 10.00 -24.67
N SER A 68 -10.35 9.77 -24.37
CA SER A 68 -11.13 10.56 -23.42
C SER A 68 -12.15 9.69 -22.69
N GLU A 69 -12.75 10.22 -21.62
CA GLU A 69 -13.63 9.46 -20.74
C GLU A 69 -14.91 8.98 -21.43
N GLU A 70 -15.47 9.78 -22.34
CA GLU A 70 -16.79 9.52 -22.89
C GLU A 70 -16.80 8.78 -24.23
N ILE A 71 -15.75 8.88 -25.05
CA ILE A 71 -15.58 8.08 -26.28
C ILE A 71 -14.60 6.90 -26.14
N GLY A 72 -13.78 6.88 -25.10
CA GLY A 72 -12.70 5.89 -24.98
C GLY A 72 -11.62 6.18 -26.02
N VAL A 73 -11.25 5.19 -26.83
CA VAL A 73 -10.17 5.32 -27.83
C VAL A 73 -10.73 5.46 -29.24
N LYS A 74 -10.41 6.55 -29.95
CA LYS A 74 -10.91 6.82 -31.31
C LYS A 74 -9.85 7.45 -32.20
N LYS A 75 -9.75 7.01 -33.46
CA LYS A 75 -8.96 7.71 -34.48
C LYS A 75 -9.76 8.88 -35.08
N VAL A 76 -9.12 10.04 -35.21
CA VAL A 76 -9.68 11.28 -35.79
C VAL A 76 -8.73 11.89 -36.82
N GLY A 77 -9.25 12.75 -37.70
CA GLY A 77 -8.46 13.38 -38.78
C GLY A 77 -8.29 12.49 -40.00
N GLU A 78 -7.77 13.04 -41.09
CA GLU A 78 -7.48 12.27 -42.32
C GLU A 78 -6.09 11.62 -42.27
N GLY A 79 -5.84 10.56 -43.04
CA GLY A 79 -4.54 9.89 -43.09
C GLY A 79 -4.20 9.02 -41.88
N ALA A 80 -2.92 8.64 -41.76
CA ALA A 80 -2.43 7.83 -40.64
C ALA A 80 -2.22 8.70 -39.39
N PRO A 81 -2.56 8.22 -38.18
CA PRO A 81 -2.44 9.03 -36.98
C PRO A 81 -0.97 9.32 -36.66
N GLU A 82 -0.65 10.61 -36.53
CA GLU A 82 0.69 11.13 -36.23
C GLU A 82 0.87 11.36 -34.72
N TYR A 83 -0.25 11.59 -34.03
CA TYR A 83 -0.28 11.95 -32.62
C TYR A 83 -1.18 11.02 -31.81
N ILE A 84 -0.85 10.87 -30.53
CA ILE A 84 -1.80 10.44 -29.51
C ILE A 84 -2.19 11.64 -28.67
N VAL A 85 -3.48 11.80 -28.41
CA VAL A 85 -4.04 12.87 -27.60
C VAL A 85 -4.85 12.25 -26.47
N VAL A 86 -4.46 12.53 -25.23
CA VAL A 86 -5.30 12.23 -24.06
C VAL A 86 -5.99 13.51 -23.65
N LEU A 87 -7.32 13.50 -23.59
CA LEU A 87 -8.15 14.66 -23.36
C LEU A 87 -9.11 14.39 -22.21
N ASP A 88 -9.11 15.27 -21.23
CA ASP A 88 -10.23 15.48 -20.32
C ASP A 88 -10.81 16.87 -20.61
N PRO A 89 -11.97 16.94 -21.28
CA PRO A 89 -12.57 18.21 -21.64
C PRO A 89 -12.98 19.06 -20.42
N ILE A 90 -13.35 18.43 -19.30
CA ILE A 90 -13.79 19.10 -18.07
C ILE A 90 -13.43 18.25 -16.84
N ASP A 91 -12.21 18.41 -16.32
CA ASP A 91 -11.88 17.91 -14.99
C ASP A 91 -12.59 18.78 -13.94
N GLY A 92 -13.26 18.15 -12.99
CA GLY A 92 -14.07 18.82 -11.98
C GLY A 92 -15.47 19.23 -12.46
N THR A 93 -16.16 18.42 -13.26
CA THR A 93 -17.52 18.70 -13.78
C THR A 93 -18.51 19.16 -12.70
N TYR A 94 -18.46 18.59 -11.50
CA TYR A 94 -19.32 19.06 -10.40
C TYR A 94 -19.05 20.52 -10.03
N ASN A 95 -17.78 20.91 -9.95
CA ASN A 95 -17.37 22.28 -9.68
C ASN A 95 -17.79 23.22 -10.81
N ALA A 96 -17.62 22.78 -12.07
CA ALA A 96 -18.06 23.52 -13.25
C ALA A 96 -19.57 23.82 -13.21
N LEU A 97 -20.41 22.81 -12.94
CA LEU A 97 -21.87 22.98 -12.90
C LEU A 97 -22.34 23.88 -11.74
N ASN A 98 -21.59 23.90 -10.64
CA ASN A 98 -21.91 24.71 -9.46
C ASN A 98 -21.15 26.04 -9.42
N ASN A 99 -20.46 26.41 -10.51
CA ASN A 99 -19.68 27.64 -10.61
C ASN A 99 -18.64 27.82 -9.47
N LEU A 100 -18.06 26.71 -9.01
CA LEU A 100 -16.91 26.72 -8.09
C LEU A 100 -15.64 26.80 -8.94
N PRO A 101 -14.71 27.76 -8.73
CA PRO A 101 -13.66 28.11 -9.70
C PRO A 101 -12.47 27.12 -9.79
N ILE A 102 -12.73 25.82 -9.62
CA ILE A 102 -11.77 24.73 -9.64
C ILE A 102 -12.25 23.67 -10.64
N TYR A 103 -12.11 23.97 -11.93
CA TYR A 103 -12.35 23.04 -13.03
C TYR A 103 -11.51 23.44 -14.23
N ALA A 104 -11.10 22.47 -15.04
CA ALA A 104 -10.15 22.70 -16.11
C ALA A 104 -10.36 21.83 -17.34
N VAL A 105 -9.85 22.30 -18.47
CA VAL A 105 -9.55 21.43 -19.62
C VAL A 105 -8.14 20.88 -19.40
N SER A 106 -7.95 19.57 -19.55
CA SER A 106 -6.64 18.91 -19.49
C SER A 106 -6.38 18.17 -20.80
N ILE A 107 -5.25 18.45 -21.44
CA ILE A 107 -4.84 17.80 -22.68
C ILE A 107 -3.37 17.42 -22.62
N ALA A 108 -3.04 16.22 -23.09
CA ALA A 108 -1.67 15.78 -23.31
C ALA A 108 -1.50 15.21 -24.72
N ILE A 109 -0.33 15.44 -25.32
CA ILE A 109 -0.01 15.00 -26.69
C ILE A 109 1.33 14.27 -26.72
N GLY A 110 1.39 13.14 -27.42
CA GLY A 110 2.60 12.40 -27.76
C GLY A 110 2.68 12.09 -29.26
N LYS A 111 3.87 11.80 -29.78
CA LYS A 111 4.07 11.39 -31.19
C LYS A 111 3.92 9.89 -31.37
N ILE A 112 3.27 9.49 -32.45
CA ILE A 112 3.22 8.11 -32.90
C ILE A 112 4.35 7.90 -33.91
N ALA A 113 5.44 7.26 -33.46
CA ALA A 113 6.62 7.00 -34.28
C ALA A 113 7.18 5.58 -34.07
N GLY A 114 7.97 5.12 -35.05
CA GLY A 114 8.70 3.85 -34.97
C GLY A 114 7.79 2.64 -34.71
N LYS A 115 8.06 1.92 -33.61
CA LYS A 115 7.36 0.69 -33.22
C LYS A 115 5.87 0.88 -32.89
N TYR A 116 5.40 2.13 -32.72
CA TYR A 116 4.03 2.44 -32.32
C TYR A 116 3.09 2.76 -33.50
N ARG A 117 3.54 2.62 -34.76
CA ARG A 117 2.70 2.91 -35.94
C ARG A 117 1.42 2.06 -35.96
N GLY A 118 0.27 2.72 -36.14
CA GLY A 118 -1.05 2.09 -36.21
C GLY A 118 -1.76 1.98 -34.85
N LEU A 119 -3.06 1.66 -34.88
CA LEU A 119 -3.91 1.58 -33.67
C LEU A 119 -3.46 0.50 -32.67
N GLU A 120 -2.87 -0.61 -33.13
CA GLU A 120 -2.34 -1.64 -32.23
C GLU A 120 -1.05 -1.22 -31.55
N GLY A 121 -0.20 -0.43 -32.23
CA GLY A 121 1.05 0.09 -31.65
C GLY A 121 0.80 1.04 -30.48
N VAL A 122 -0.25 1.85 -30.57
CA VAL A 122 -0.69 2.77 -29.50
C VAL A 122 -1.03 2.03 -28.20
N ARG A 123 -1.51 0.78 -28.25
CA ARG A 123 -1.81 -0.01 -27.04
C ARG A 123 -0.57 -0.35 -26.20
N GLY A 124 0.62 -0.26 -26.80
CA GLY A 124 1.90 -0.45 -26.12
C GLY A 124 2.48 0.84 -25.54
N MET A 125 1.84 2.00 -25.74
CA MET A 125 2.28 3.27 -25.19
C MET A 125 1.79 3.46 -23.75
N SER A 126 2.51 4.30 -23.00
CA SER A 126 2.16 4.69 -21.65
C SER A 126 2.12 6.21 -21.49
N ILE A 127 1.71 6.66 -20.30
CA ILE A 127 1.71 8.07 -19.91
C ILE A 127 3.10 8.71 -20.04
N GLU A 128 4.19 7.91 -19.99
CA GLU A 128 5.56 8.39 -20.19
C GLU A 128 5.88 8.78 -21.64
N ASP A 129 5.15 8.23 -22.61
CA ASP A 129 5.28 8.58 -24.04
C ASP A 129 4.59 9.92 -24.39
N LEU A 130 3.85 10.52 -23.45
CA LEU A 130 3.25 11.84 -23.63
C LEU A 130 4.32 12.93 -23.47
N GLU A 131 4.42 13.82 -24.45
CA GLU A 131 5.54 14.74 -24.53
C GLU A 131 5.20 16.19 -24.21
N LEU A 132 3.91 16.56 -24.27
CA LEU A 132 3.38 17.90 -24.02
C LEU A 132 2.11 17.80 -23.20
N GLY A 133 1.94 18.68 -22.21
CA GLY A 133 0.70 18.83 -21.44
C GLY A 133 0.25 20.29 -21.36
N ILE A 134 -1.06 20.52 -21.46
CA ILE A 134 -1.70 21.80 -21.14
C ILE A 134 -2.88 21.54 -20.19
N VAL A 135 -2.96 22.32 -19.12
CA VAL A 135 -4.13 22.38 -18.25
C VAL A 135 -4.59 23.83 -18.17
N LYS A 136 -5.85 24.10 -18.48
CA LYS A 136 -6.42 25.45 -18.40
C LYS A 136 -7.55 25.50 -17.41
N ASN A 137 -7.40 26.32 -16.37
CA ASN A 137 -8.51 26.66 -15.50
C ASN A 137 -9.47 27.58 -16.26
N ILE A 138 -10.67 27.09 -16.58
CA ILE A 138 -11.66 27.83 -17.38
C ILE A 138 -12.19 29.05 -16.60
N ALA A 139 -12.32 28.93 -15.28
CA ALA A 139 -12.84 29.99 -14.42
C ALA A 139 -11.87 31.16 -14.29
N THR A 140 -10.59 30.87 -14.02
CA THR A 140 -9.57 31.90 -13.77
C THR A 140 -8.87 32.37 -15.05
N GLY A 141 -8.87 31.55 -16.10
CA GLY A 141 -8.15 31.80 -17.34
C GLY A 141 -6.65 31.44 -17.29
N GLU A 142 -6.15 30.93 -16.16
CA GLU A 142 -4.77 30.45 -16.03
C GLU A 142 -4.52 29.25 -16.95
N ILE A 143 -3.36 29.26 -17.63
CA ILE A 143 -2.92 28.15 -18.48
C ILE A 143 -1.59 27.63 -17.96
N TYR A 144 -1.54 26.35 -17.64
CA TYR A 144 -0.35 25.61 -17.28
C TYR A 144 0.14 24.83 -18.51
N TYR A 145 1.45 24.80 -18.71
CA TYR A 145 2.09 24.13 -19.85
C TYR A 145 3.35 23.40 -19.41
N GLY A 146 3.56 22.20 -19.94
CA GLY A 146 4.76 21.40 -19.74
C GLY A 146 5.18 20.73 -21.03
N ARG A 147 6.49 20.64 -21.25
CA ARG A 147 7.06 19.98 -22.43
C ARG A 147 8.34 19.27 -22.04
N VAL A 148 8.43 18.00 -22.43
CA VAL A 148 9.56 17.13 -22.07
C VAL A 148 10.91 17.79 -22.40
N ASN A 149 11.79 17.89 -21.41
CA ASN A 149 13.11 18.53 -21.47
C ASN A 149 13.09 20.04 -21.79
N LYS A 150 11.95 20.71 -21.60
CA LYS A 150 11.81 22.17 -21.80
C LYS A 150 11.29 22.89 -20.55
N GLY A 151 10.90 22.15 -19.52
CA GLY A 151 10.37 22.70 -18.28
C GLY A 151 8.86 22.96 -18.31
N ALA A 152 8.36 23.48 -17.19
CA ALA A 152 6.95 23.81 -16.99
C ALA A 152 6.75 25.32 -16.76
N TYR A 153 5.62 25.83 -17.23
CA TYR A 153 5.30 27.26 -17.23
C TYR A 153 3.82 27.51 -16.93
N ILE A 154 3.52 28.71 -16.45
CA ILE A 154 2.16 29.24 -16.29
C ILE A 154 2.02 30.56 -17.05
N LEU A 155 0.84 30.78 -17.64
CA LEU A 155 0.39 32.05 -18.17
C LEU A 155 -0.86 32.47 -17.39
N GLU A 156 -0.77 33.54 -16.61
CA GLU A 156 -1.91 34.10 -15.91
C GLU A 156 -2.77 34.94 -16.87
N LYS A 157 -4.07 35.10 -16.56
CA LYS A 157 -5.05 35.73 -17.48
C LYS A 157 -4.65 37.11 -18.00
N ASN A 158 -3.97 37.91 -17.18
CA ASN A 158 -3.58 39.29 -17.53
C ASN A 158 -2.10 39.41 -17.93
N ASP A 159 -1.36 38.30 -17.89
CA ASP A 159 0.04 38.28 -18.25
C ASP A 159 0.19 38.15 -19.77
N ARG A 160 1.29 38.71 -20.29
CA ARG A 160 1.70 38.57 -21.69
C ARG A 160 2.84 37.57 -21.86
N GLU A 161 3.43 37.10 -20.76
CA GLU A 161 4.62 36.27 -20.75
C GLU A 161 4.41 35.02 -19.91
N TRP A 162 5.02 33.93 -20.35
CA TRP A 162 5.05 32.66 -19.64
C TRP A 162 6.06 32.72 -18.49
N LYS A 163 5.60 32.43 -17.27
CA LYS A 163 6.46 32.32 -16.09
C LYS A 163 6.82 30.86 -15.84
N LYS A 164 8.11 30.57 -15.65
CA LYS A 164 8.56 29.21 -15.28
C LYS A 164 8.03 28.85 -13.89
N ILE A 165 7.59 27.60 -13.71
CA ILE A 165 7.09 27.09 -12.43
C ILE A 165 7.94 25.92 -11.95
N GLU A 166 8.06 25.80 -10.63
CA GLU A 166 8.80 24.74 -9.95
C GLU A 166 8.05 24.35 -8.67
N VAL A 167 8.19 23.09 -8.28
CA VAL A 167 7.62 22.59 -7.02
C VAL A 167 8.20 23.33 -5.81
N SER A 168 7.47 23.31 -4.69
CA SER A 168 7.94 23.96 -3.47
C SER A 168 9.23 23.35 -2.92
N ASN A 169 9.99 24.14 -2.15
CA ASN A 169 11.18 23.68 -1.43
C ASN A 169 10.88 23.23 0.02
N THR A 170 9.60 23.09 0.39
CA THR A 170 9.17 22.65 1.72
C THR A 170 9.72 21.26 2.03
N LYS A 171 10.42 21.12 3.16
CA LYS A 171 11.04 19.83 3.56
C LYS A 171 10.27 19.13 4.67
N ASP A 172 9.55 19.87 5.50
CA ASP A 172 8.90 19.34 6.68
C ASP A 172 7.39 19.27 6.53
N LEU A 173 6.83 18.09 6.85
CA LEU A 173 5.39 17.85 6.73
C LEU A 173 4.59 18.86 7.55
N LYS A 174 5.08 19.23 8.74
CA LYS A 174 4.41 20.20 9.63
C LYS A 174 4.19 21.58 9.01
N ASP A 175 4.97 21.94 7.98
CA ASP A 175 4.82 23.19 7.24
C ASP A 175 4.00 23.03 5.95
N ALA A 176 3.78 21.77 5.52
CA ALA A 176 3.19 21.43 4.24
C ALA A 176 1.68 21.72 4.18
N THR A 177 1.25 22.19 3.01
CA THR A 177 -0.14 22.31 2.58
C THR A 177 -0.42 21.24 1.53
N VAL A 178 -1.33 20.32 1.84
CA VAL A 178 -1.54 19.11 1.05
C VAL A 178 -2.97 19.03 0.52
N GLY A 179 -3.12 18.74 -0.77
CA GLY A 179 -4.40 18.33 -1.37
C GLY A 179 -4.65 16.84 -1.13
N VAL A 180 -5.88 16.46 -0.80
CA VAL A 180 -6.25 15.06 -0.57
C VAL A 180 -7.52 14.73 -1.35
N PHE A 181 -7.49 13.63 -2.09
CA PHE A 181 -8.69 13.05 -2.66
C PHE A 181 -9.41 12.21 -1.59
N ALA A 182 -10.58 12.67 -1.16
CA ALA A 182 -11.26 12.16 0.03
C ALA A 182 -12.44 11.21 -0.27
N TYR A 183 -12.38 10.44 -1.36
CA TYR A 183 -13.40 9.44 -1.66
C TYR A 183 -12.99 8.07 -1.07
N GLY A 184 -13.78 7.53 -0.14
CA GLY A 184 -13.47 6.23 0.50
C GLY A 184 -12.24 6.27 1.42
N LEU A 185 -12.25 7.15 2.43
CA LEU A 185 -11.10 7.38 3.31
C LEU A 185 -10.63 6.10 4.00
N THR A 186 -9.36 5.74 3.79
CA THR A 186 -8.70 4.64 4.52
C THR A 186 -8.39 5.06 5.96
N THR A 187 -8.16 4.10 6.86
CA THR A 187 -7.69 4.38 8.23
C THR A 187 -6.40 5.20 8.25
N ASN A 188 -5.48 4.97 7.29
CA ASN A 188 -4.25 5.74 7.18
C ASN A 188 -4.52 7.18 6.77
N THR A 189 -5.45 7.42 5.83
CA THR A 189 -5.88 8.77 5.45
C THR A 189 -6.55 9.48 6.62
N LEU A 190 -7.42 8.79 7.35
CA LEU A 190 -8.08 9.32 8.55
C LEU A 190 -7.06 9.69 9.63
N ASN A 191 -6.09 8.82 9.92
CA ASN A 191 -5.05 9.10 10.89
C ASN A 191 -4.14 10.25 10.43
N PHE A 192 -3.78 10.31 9.15
CA PHE A 192 -3.00 11.41 8.60
C PHE A 192 -3.70 12.78 8.79
N ILE A 193 -5.02 12.81 8.59
CA ILE A 193 -5.85 14.00 8.81
C ILE A 193 -5.97 14.30 10.32
N LYS A 194 -6.31 13.29 11.12
CA LYS A 194 -6.55 13.40 12.57
C LYS A 194 -5.32 13.84 13.35
N ASP A 195 -4.17 13.26 13.03
CA ASP A 195 -2.91 13.48 13.74
C ASP A 195 -2.26 14.83 13.39
N ARG A 196 -2.88 15.63 12.50
CA ARG A 196 -2.36 16.92 12.01
C ARG A 196 -0.88 16.85 11.62
N LYS A 197 -0.51 15.80 10.88
CA LYS A 197 0.88 15.61 10.41
C LYS A 197 1.35 16.74 9.50
N VAL A 198 0.40 17.47 8.91
CA VAL A 198 0.65 18.61 8.02
C VAL A 198 -0.01 19.90 8.48
N ARG A 199 0.48 21.05 8.01
CA ARG A 199 -0.04 22.37 8.39
C ARG A 199 -1.48 22.56 7.95
N ARG A 200 -1.80 22.17 6.72
CA ARG A 200 -3.10 22.40 6.09
C ARG A 200 -3.45 21.25 5.15
N ILE A 201 -4.74 20.92 5.14
CA ILE A 201 -5.34 19.98 4.19
C ILE A 201 -6.38 20.73 3.36
N ARG A 202 -6.46 20.38 2.07
CA ARG A 202 -7.42 20.91 1.11
C ARG A 202 -8.02 19.75 0.30
N ILE A 203 -9.26 19.94 -0.15
CA ILE A 203 -9.96 19.03 -1.06
C ILE A 203 -10.60 19.95 -2.11
N PHE A 204 -10.09 19.92 -3.34
CA PHE A 204 -10.55 20.83 -4.39
C PHE A 204 -11.46 20.15 -5.41
N GLY A 205 -11.27 18.86 -5.69
CA GLY A 205 -12.16 18.10 -6.57
C GLY A 205 -11.86 18.26 -8.07
N SER A 206 -10.62 18.60 -8.41
CA SER A 206 -10.08 18.59 -9.78
C SER A 206 -8.62 18.14 -9.69
N VAL A 207 -8.35 16.91 -10.10
CA VAL A 207 -7.01 16.31 -9.95
C VAL A 207 -6.00 17.04 -10.83
N ALA A 208 -6.39 17.46 -12.04
CA ALA A 208 -5.53 18.17 -12.97
C ALA A 208 -5.05 19.50 -12.36
N LEU A 209 -5.94 20.27 -11.74
CA LEU A 209 -5.58 21.53 -11.08
C LEU A 209 -4.80 21.32 -9.79
N GLU A 210 -5.14 20.32 -8.97
CA GLU A 210 -4.39 20.02 -7.75
C GLU A 210 -2.94 19.64 -8.07
N MET A 211 -2.69 18.84 -9.11
CA MET A 211 -1.35 18.55 -9.60
C MET A 211 -0.64 19.79 -10.15
N CYS A 212 -1.34 20.67 -10.87
CA CYS A 212 -0.77 21.94 -11.33
C CYS A 212 -0.40 22.89 -10.17
N TYR A 213 -1.19 22.91 -9.09
CA TYR A 213 -0.86 23.65 -7.88
C TYR A 213 0.38 23.10 -7.19
N VAL A 214 0.59 21.78 -7.20
CA VAL A 214 1.86 21.18 -6.76
C VAL A 214 3.01 21.62 -7.67
N ALA A 215 2.81 21.57 -8.99
CA ALA A 215 3.83 21.93 -9.98
C ALA A 215 4.34 23.36 -9.87
N ARG A 216 3.50 24.29 -9.38
CA ARG A 216 3.89 25.69 -9.11
C ARG A 216 4.20 25.99 -7.64
N GLY A 217 4.23 24.97 -6.78
CA GLY A 217 4.53 25.12 -5.35
C GLY A 217 3.43 25.83 -4.53
N ALA A 218 2.21 25.96 -5.06
CA ALA A 218 1.06 26.47 -4.31
C ALA A 218 0.47 25.42 -3.35
N LEU A 219 0.57 24.14 -3.74
CA LEU A 219 0.46 22.99 -2.84
C LEU A 219 1.84 22.33 -2.73
N ASP A 220 2.11 21.73 -1.58
CA ASP A 220 3.36 20.99 -1.34
C ASP A 220 3.25 19.53 -1.79
N ALA A 221 2.02 18.99 -1.76
CA ALA A 221 1.71 17.65 -2.24
C ALA A 221 0.22 17.49 -2.59
N PHE A 222 -0.08 16.48 -3.42
CA PHE A 222 -1.42 15.96 -3.62
C PHE A 222 -1.42 14.43 -3.43
N ILE A 223 -2.47 13.92 -2.78
CA ILE A 223 -2.53 12.54 -2.29
C ILE A 223 -3.89 11.91 -2.61
N ASN A 224 -3.86 10.85 -3.40
CA ASN A 224 -4.94 9.88 -3.57
C ASN A 224 -4.40 8.46 -3.33
N VAL A 225 -4.66 7.87 -2.16
CA VAL A 225 -4.16 6.52 -1.83
C VAL A 225 -5.04 5.38 -2.33
N ASN A 226 -6.22 5.72 -2.86
CA ASN A 226 -7.14 4.75 -3.44
C ASN A 226 -6.84 4.58 -4.93
N GLU A 227 -7.03 3.37 -5.45
CA GLU A 227 -6.83 3.07 -6.87
C GLU A 227 -8.01 3.58 -7.70
N THR A 228 -8.22 4.90 -7.72
CA THR A 228 -9.36 5.55 -8.37
C THR A 228 -8.95 6.62 -9.37
N THR A 229 -7.68 7.04 -9.39
CA THR A 229 -7.19 8.08 -10.31
C THR A 229 -7.22 7.55 -11.73
N ARG A 230 -7.82 8.31 -12.65
CA ARG A 230 -7.95 7.93 -14.06
C ARG A 230 -6.80 8.54 -14.88
N LEU A 231 -6.57 7.96 -16.05
CA LEU A 231 -5.56 8.48 -16.99
C LEU A 231 -5.90 9.91 -17.44
N CYS A 232 -7.16 10.15 -17.82
CA CYS A 232 -7.62 11.44 -18.35
C CYS A 232 -7.45 12.59 -17.33
N ASP A 233 -7.82 12.35 -16.06
CA ASP A 233 -7.66 13.29 -14.95
C ASP A 233 -6.24 13.86 -14.81
N ILE A 234 -5.21 13.08 -15.18
CA ILE A 234 -3.81 13.41 -14.87
C ILE A 234 -2.92 13.62 -16.09
N ALA A 235 -3.31 13.19 -17.29
CA ALA A 235 -2.38 13.13 -18.43
C ALA A 235 -1.69 14.48 -18.73
N GLY A 236 -2.46 15.58 -18.79
CA GLY A 236 -1.91 16.92 -19.02
C GLY A 236 -1.03 17.40 -17.86
N SER A 237 -1.51 17.24 -16.63
CA SER A 237 -0.82 17.68 -15.43
C SER A 237 0.39 16.81 -15.06
N TYR A 238 0.45 15.57 -15.52
CA TYR A 238 1.57 14.65 -15.37
C TYR A 238 2.84 15.21 -16.03
N VAL A 239 2.75 15.61 -17.31
CA VAL A 239 3.87 16.21 -18.03
C VAL A 239 4.30 17.52 -17.36
N ILE A 240 3.33 18.36 -16.98
CA ILE A 240 3.58 19.65 -16.30
C ILE A 240 4.33 19.44 -14.99
N LEU A 241 3.86 18.54 -14.14
CA LEU A 241 4.45 18.31 -12.83
C LEU A 241 5.84 17.69 -12.94
N ARG A 242 6.06 16.74 -13.85
CA ARG A 242 7.37 16.12 -14.09
C ARG A 242 8.40 17.16 -14.52
N GLU A 243 8.02 18.05 -15.43
CA GLU A 243 8.89 19.11 -15.97
C GLU A 243 9.10 20.29 -14.99
N SER A 244 8.26 20.42 -13.96
CA SER A 244 8.47 21.36 -12.84
C SER A 244 9.43 20.82 -11.76
N GLY A 245 9.96 19.60 -11.92
CA GLY A 245 10.84 18.94 -10.95
C GLY A 245 10.10 18.16 -9.87
N GLY A 246 8.79 17.96 -10.02
CA GLY A 246 7.98 17.14 -9.13
C GLY A 246 8.23 15.64 -9.26
N VAL A 247 7.86 14.89 -8.21
CA VAL A 247 7.88 13.43 -8.18
C VAL A 247 6.45 12.93 -8.20
N ILE A 248 6.19 11.89 -9.00
CA ILE A 248 4.87 11.28 -9.19
C ILE A 248 5.03 9.77 -9.06
N THR A 249 4.29 9.16 -8.13
CA THR A 249 4.30 7.70 -7.92
C THR A 249 2.90 7.22 -7.56
N ASP A 250 2.74 5.90 -7.55
CA ASP A 250 1.65 5.29 -6.78
C ASP A 250 1.86 5.49 -5.26
N ARG A 251 0.91 5.02 -4.45
CA ARG A 251 0.99 5.13 -2.98
C ARG A 251 2.22 4.45 -2.38
N ASP A 252 2.78 3.44 -3.06
CA ASP A 252 3.89 2.61 -2.60
C ASP A 252 5.25 3.14 -3.08
N GLY A 253 5.27 4.25 -3.82
CA GLY A 253 6.48 4.92 -4.29
C GLY A 253 7.00 4.38 -5.62
N ARG A 254 6.23 3.56 -6.33
CA ARG A 254 6.60 3.06 -7.66
C ARG A 254 6.30 4.15 -8.72
N PRO A 255 7.18 4.36 -9.71
CA PRO A 255 6.91 5.29 -10.80
C PRO A 255 5.53 5.04 -11.41
N LEU A 256 4.78 6.11 -11.63
CA LEU A 256 3.45 6.02 -12.20
C LEU A 256 3.54 5.87 -13.73
N ASP A 257 3.63 4.62 -14.18
CA ASP A 257 3.66 4.22 -15.59
C ASP A 257 2.32 3.58 -15.98
N MET A 258 1.31 4.43 -16.25
CA MET A 258 -0.02 3.99 -16.67
C MET A 258 -0.02 3.71 -18.17
N LYS A 259 -0.53 2.57 -18.60
CA LYS A 259 -0.82 2.34 -20.02
C LYS A 259 -1.86 3.34 -20.47
N LEU A 260 -1.83 3.67 -21.76
CA LEU A 260 -2.83 4.55 -22.37
C LEU A 260 -4.16 3.79 -22.58
N ASP A 261 -4.78 3.39 -21.47
CA ASP A 261 -6.03 2.62 -21.36
C ASP A 261 -7.02 3.34 -20.45
N ILE A 262 -8.26 3.48 -20.90
CA ILE A 262 -9.33 4.19 -20.17
C ILE A 262 -9.80 3.45 -18.92
N GLY A 263 -9.57 2.14 -18.83
CA GLY A 263 -9.93 1.31 -17.69
C GLY A 263 -8.88 1.31 -16.57
N GLU A 264 -7.66 1.79 -16.83
CA GLU A 264 -6.60 1.77 -15.83
C GLU A 264 -6.88 2.76 -14.71
N ARG A 265 -6.74 2.31 -13.46
CA ARG A 265 -6.89 3.12 -12.26
C ARG A 265 -5.69 2.92 -11.36
N ARG A 266 -5.19 4.01 -10.77
CA ARG A 266 -4.04 3.97 -9.86
C ARG A 266 -4.24 4.87 -8.65
N SER A 267 -3.52 4.55 -7.59
CA SER A 267 -3.24 5.53 -6.54
C SER A 267 -2.19 6.52 -7.05
N LEU A 268 -2.18 7.71 -6.47
CA LEU A 268 -1.33 8.82 -6.89
C LEU A 268 -0.84 9.57 -5.66
N ILE A 269 0.48 9.71 -5.52
CA ILE A 269 1.10 10.67 -4.62
C ILE A 269 2.03 11.53 -5.46
N CYS A 270 1.89 12.84 -5.35
CA CYS A 270 2.79 13.76 -6.03
C CYS A 270 3.20 14.92 -5.14
N SER A 271 4.48 15.30 -5.19
CA SER A 271 5.08 16.34 -4.34
C SER A 271 6.49 16.71 -4.81
N ASN A 272 7.17 17.60 -4.07
CA ASN A 272 8.62 17.74 -4.18
C ASN A 272 9.37 16.49 -3.65
N ARG A 273 10.66 16.35 -3.99
CA ARG A 273 11.49 15.18 -3.61
C ARG A 273 11.61 14.95 -2.09
N ALA A 274 11.68 16.02 -1.31
CA ALA A 274 11.92 15.94 0.13
C ALA A 274 10.69 15.40 0.89
N LEU A 275 9.51 15.91 0.56
CA LEU A 275 8.25 15.45 1.14
C LEU A 275 7.84 14.09 0.61
N HIS A 276 8.14 13.79 -0.65
CA HIS A 276 7.70 12.55 -1.30
C HIS A 276 8.07 11.31 -0.50
N ARG A 277 9.34 11.19 -0.09
CA ARG A 277 9.83 10.08 0.75
C ARG A 277 9.07 9.96 2.07
N LYS A 278 8.74 11.09 2.71
CA LYS A 278 8.00 11.11 3.97
C LYS A 278 6.55 10.65 3.75
N LEU A 279 5.92 11.05 2.64
CA LEU A 279 4.56 10.67 2.28
C LEU A 279 4.46 9.18 1.93
N ILE A 280 5.36 8.64 1.12
CA ILE A 280 5.43 7.20 0.86
C ILE A 280 5.66 6.43 2.17
N GLY A 281 6.49 6.95 3.08
CA GLY A 281 6.68 6.36 4.40
C GLY A 281 5.42 6.30 5.29
N ILE A 282 4.43 7.16 5.03
CA ILE A 282 3.15 7.21 5.75
C ILE A 282 2.10 6.33 5.09
N PHE A 283 2.01 6.38 3.75
CA PHE A 283 0.89 5.80 3.01
C PHE A 283 1.19 4.48 2.32
N GLY A 284 2.46 4.20 2.02
CA GLY A 284 2.88 3.05 1.24
C GLY A 284 3.87 2.15 1.95
N ASN A 285 4.52 1.32 1.15
CA ASN A 285 5.60 0.45 1.56
C ASN A 285 6.87 1.23 1.93
N LYS A 286 6.93 1.76 3.17
CA LYS A 286 8.11 2.47 3.71
C LYS A 286 9.41 1.67 3.65
N TRP A 287 9.33 0.34 3.57
CA TRP A 287 10.49 -0.55 3.51
C TRP A 287 11.15 -0.58 2.13
N ALA A 288 10.41 -0.25 1.06
CA ALA A 288 10.94 -0.12 -0.29
C ALA A 288 11.90 1.07 -0.45
N LEU A 289 11.87 2.05 0.48
CA LEU A 289 12.72 3.24 0.45
C LEU A 289 14.08 3.05 1.13
N LYS A 290 14.26 1.97 1.89
CA LYS A 290 15.49 1.73 2.66
C LYS A 290 16.49 0.91 1.83
N PRO A 291 17.80 1.19 1.94
CA PRO A 291 18.82 0.28 1.42
C PRO A 291 18.58 -1.15 1.94
N THR A 292 18.68 -2.12 1.04
CA THR A 292 18.37 -3.51 1.36
C THR A 292 19.55 -4.15 2.09
N LYS A 293 19.33 -4.59 3.33
CA LYS A 293 20.26 -5.40 4.10
C LYS A 293 19.48 -6.51 4.80
N PHE A 294 19.74 -7.75 4.40
CA PHE A 294 19.00 -8.91 4.89
C PHE A 294 19.61 -9.44 6.18
N ALA A 295 18.77 -9.89 7.12
CA ALA A 295 19.19 -10.83 8.14
C ALA A 295 18.63 -12.20 7.80
N ILE A 296 19.43 -13.26 7.95
CA ILE A 296 19.04 -14.62 7.62
C ILE A 296 18.93 -15.44 8.90
N ILE A 297 17.76 -16.06 9.07
CA ILE A 297 17.47 -17.06 10.10
C ILE A 297 17.04 -18.31 9.37
N SER A 298 17.53 -19.46 9.81
CA SER A 298 17.16 -20.74 9.21
C SER A 298 16.91 -21.80 10.27
N ARG A 299 16.15 -22.83 9.90
CA ARG A 299 16.16 -24.08 10.63
C ARG A 299 17.53 -24.75 10.44
N ILE A 300 18.09 -25.22 11.54
CA ILE A 300 19.48 -25.70 11.61
C ILE A 300 19.59 -27.23 11.73
N ASP A 301 18.47 -27.90 11.96
CA ASP A 301 18.34 -29.36 12.11
C ASP A 301 18.12 -30.10 10.77
N ARG A 302 18.06 -29.36 9.65
CA ARG A 302 17.80 -29.90 8.31
C ARG A 302 18.89 -29.48 7.33
N GLU A 303 19.55 -30.47 6.73
CA GLU A 303 20.63 -30.21 5.78
C GLU A 303 20.17 -29.42 4.56
N GLU A 304 18.98 -29.71 4.04
CA GLU A 304 18.46 -29.05 2.84
C GLU A 304 18.18 -27.55 3.06
N ALA A 305 17.87 -27.17 4.31
CA ALA A 305 17.66 -25.78 4.70
C ALA A 305 19.00 -25.03 4.78
N LEU A 306 20.04 -25.68 5.32
CA LEU A 306 21.40 -25.14 5.37
C LEU A 306 21.99 -25.00 3.95
N ASP A 307 21.76 -25.96 3.06
CA ASP A 307 22.17 -25.85 1.65
C ASP A 307 21.51 -24.67 0.96
N LEU A 308 20.21 -24.44 1.21
CA LEU A 308 19.51 -23.28 0.66
C LEU A 308 20.08 -21.97 1.19
N VAL A 309 20.48 -21.91 2.47
CA VAL A 309 21.13 -20.72 3.03
C VAL A 309 22.43 -20.42 2.28
N VAL A 310 23.26 -21.43 2.01
CA VAL A 310 24.51 -21.24 1.24
C VAL A 310 24.22 -20.71 -0.17
N GLN A 311 23.23 -21.28 -0.86
CA GLN A 311 22.83 -20.79 -2.19
C GLN A 311 22.33 -19.34 -2.15
N VAL A 312 21.61 -18.96 -1.09
CA VAL A 312 21.18 -17.57 -0.87
C VAL A 312 22.37 -16.65 -0.61
N MET A 313 23.36 -17.09 0.18
CA MET A 313 24.58 -16.32 0.44
C MET A 313 25.34 -16.05 -0.87
N ASP A 314 25.57 -17.09 -1.68
CA ASP A 314 26.19 -16.96 -3.00
C ASP A 314 25.45 -15.96 -3.89
N TYR A 315 24.12 -16.04 -3.90
CA TYR A 315 23.27 -15.15 -4.68
C TYR A 315 23.39 -13.69 -4.26
N LEU A 316 23.37 -13.41 -2.95
CA LEU A 316 23.52 -12.06 -2.41
C LEU A 316 24.91 -11.49 -2.67
N GLU A 317 25.97 -12.29 -2.51
CA GLU A 317 27.35 -11.89 -2.82
C GLU A 317 27.51 -11.51 -4.29
N SER A 318 26.95 -12.30 -5.21
CA SER A 318 27.03 -12.04 -6.66
C SER A 318 26.45 -10.70 -7.09
N ARG A 319 25.62 -10.09 -6.24
CA ARG A 319 24.94 -8.81 -6.46
C ARG A 319 25.43 -7.69 -5.55
N GLY A 320 26.43 -7.97 -4.72
CA GLY A 320 27.00 -6.99 -3.81
C GLY A 320 26.02 -6.53 -2.73
N ILE A 321 25.11 -7.40 -2.28
CA ILE A 321 24.09 -7.07 -1.27
C ILE A 321 24.58 -7.53 0.10
N ASP A 322 24.55 -6.63 1.07
CA ASP A 322 24.93 -6.95 2.44
C ASP A 322 23.89 -7.84 3.13
N TYR A 323 24.38 -8.80 3.93
CA TYR A 323 23.54 -9.64 4.77
C TYR A 323 24.22 -10.01 6.09
N LEU A 324 23.38 -10.36 7.07
CA LEU A 324 23.77 -10.80 8.40
C LEU A 324 23.17 -12.17 8.68
N LEU A 325 23.85 -12.97 9.50
CA LEU A 325 23.39 -14.29 9.92
C LEU A 325 23.02 -14.28 11.41
N GLU A 326 22.00 -15.04 11.81
CA GLU A 326 21.80 -15.40 13.22
C GLU A 326 23.07 -16.05 13.79
N GLU A 327 23.40 -15.79 15.05
CA GLU A 327 24.59 -16.32 15.71
C GLU A 327 24.69 -17.85 15.66
N GLU A 328 23.58 -18.56 15.94
CA GLU A 328 23.54 -20.03 15.89
C GLU A 328 23.77 -20.56 14.46
N LEU A 329 23.11 -19.96 13.47
CA LEU A 329 23.29 -20.29 12.05
C LEU A 329 24.72 -20.02 11.57
N TYR A 330 25.31 -18.89 11.97
CA TYR A 330 26.68 -18.53 11.62
C TYR A 330 27.69 -19.57 12.14
N ASN A 331 27.54 -19.99 13.40
CA ASN A 331 28.44 -20.97 14.00
C ASN A 331 28.37 -22.32 13.27
N ILE A 332 27.17 -22.79 12.96
CA ILE A 332 26.97 -24.05 12.23
C ILE A 332 27.57 -23.98 10.82
N LEU A 333 27.38 -22.86 10.11
CA LEU A 333 27.95 -22.69 8.77
C LEU A 333 29.47 -22.56 8.80
N LYS A 334 30.04 -21.93 9.82
CA LYS A 334 31.50 -21.83 9.98
C LYS A 334 32.18 -23.19 10.05
N ASP A 335 31.52 -24.18 10.64
CA ASP A 335 32.04 -25.54 10.74
C ASP A 335 31.74 -26.39 9.47
N ARG A 336 30.80 -25.96 8.63
CA ARG A 336 30.35 -26.68 7.43
C ARG A 336 31.02 -26.21 6.14
N ILE A 337 31.35 -24.92 6.04
CA ILE A 337 31.88 -24.29 4.82
C ILE A 337 33.05 -23.34 5.16
N ASP A 338 33.86 -23.00 4.14
CA ASP A 338 34.84 -21.91 4.27
C ASP A 338 34.13 -20.55 4.31
N ILE A 339 33.63 -20.20 5.50
CA ILE A 339 32.86 -18.98 5.74
C ILE A 339 33.67 -17.70 5.48
N GLY A 340 35.01 -17.80 5.49
CA GLY A 340 35.91 -16.67 5.21
C GLY A 340 35.82 -16.15 3.77
N ARG A 341 35.29 -16.95 2.84
CA ARG A 341 34.99 -16.54 1.46
C ARG A 341 33.84 -15.53 1.37
N TYR A 342 32.98 -15.46 2.38
CA TYR A 342 31.76 -14.65 2.38
C TYR A 342 31.94 -13.38 3.21
N ARG A 343 31.35 -12.26 2.77
CA ARG A 343 31.30 -10.99 3.51
C ARG A 343 30.15 -10.97 4.53
N CYS A 344 29.88 -12.12 5.14
CA CYS A 344 28.81 -12.27 6.12
C CYS A 344 29.29 -11.89 7.54
N LYS A 345 28.36 -11.39 8.36
CA LYS A 345 28.62 -11.09 9.78
C LYS A 345 27.48 -11.63 10.64
N VAL A 346 27.78 -11.90 11.90
CA VAL A 346 26.75 -12.18 12.90
C VAL A 346 25.90 -10.94 13.11
N MET A 347 24.58 -11.11 13.11
CA MET A 347 23.64 -10.07 13.44
C MET A 347 23.74 -9.72 14.93
N ARG A 348 24.22 -8.51 15.21
CA ARG A 348 24.33 -7.96 16.59
C ARG A 348 23.32 -6.86 16.88
N ASP A 349 22.91 -6.13 15.85
CA ASP A 349 21.99 -4.99 15.96
C ASP A 349 20.92 -5.05 14.86
N LEU A 350 19.65 -5.14 15.27
CA LEU A 350 18.50 -5.18 14.37
C LEU A 350 18.28 -3.86 13.63
N ARG A 351 18.85 -2.74 14.11
CA ARG A 351 18.74 -1.43 13.44
C ARG A 351 19.42 -1.39 12.07
N GLU A 352 20.36 -2.31 11.83
CA GLU A 352 21.02 -2.47 10.53
C GLU A 352 20.21 -3.31 9.54
N VAL A 353 19.14 -3.97 10.00
CA VAL A 353 18.38 -4.93 9.20
C VAL A 353 17.20 -4.24 8.54
N SER A 354 17.05 -4.38 7.23
CA SER A 354 15.85 -3.92 6.53
C SER A 354 14.78 -5.01 6.42
N HIS A 355 15.19 -6.28 6.22
CA HIS A 355 14.30 -7.42 6.05
C HIS A 355 14.89 -8.68 6.71
N MET A 356 14.01 -9.53 7.26
CA MET A 356 14.38 -10.82 7.85
C MET A 356 14.01 -11.96 6.90
N LEU A 357 14.99 -12.61 6.27
CA LEU A 357 14.79 -13.82 5.49
C LEU A 357 14.78 -15.04 6.41
N VAL A 358 13.66 -15.77 6.43
CA VAL A 358 13.44 -16.91 7.31
C VAL A 358 13.26 -18.16 6.46
N ILE A 359 14.21 -19.09 6.54
CA ILE A 359 14.18 -20.37 5.83
C ILE A 359 13.76 -21.46 6.80
N GLY A 360 12.56 -22.01 6.63
CA GLY A 360 12.04 -23.02 7.57
C GLY A 360 10.53 -23.13 7.53
N GLY A 361 9.91 -23.25 8.70
CA GLY A 361 8.45 -23.37 8.83
C GLY A 361 7.92 -22.40 9.87
N ASP A 362 6.66 -22.58 10.28
CA ASP A 362 5.98 -21.66 11.19
C ASP A 362 6.75 -21.46 12.51
N GLY A 363 7.33 -22.51 13.09
CA GLY A 363 8.17 -22.38 14.30
C GLY A 363 9.40 -21.48 14.10
N THR A 364 10.05 -21.55 12.94
CA THR A 364 11.19 -20.69 12.59
C THR A 364 10.72 -19.24 12.42
N VAL A 365 9.53 -19.02 11.86
CA VAL A 365 8.92 -17.70 11.72
C VAL A 365 8.56 -17.09 13.07
N LEU A 366 8.01 -17.88 14.00
CA LEU A 366 7.72 -17.43 15.36
C LEU A 366 9.01 -17.04 16.11
N ARG A 367 10.09 -17.81 15.93
CA ARG A 367 11.43 -17.45 16.44
C ARG A 367 11.90 -16.09 15.89
N ALA A 368 11.77 -15.89 14.59
CA ALA A 368 12.13 -14.62 13.94
C ALA A 368 11.27 -13.44 14.43
N SER A 369 9.95 -13.62 14.52
CA SER A 369 9.01 -12.60 15.02
C SER A 369 9.33 -12.14 16.44
N ARG A 370 9.77 -13.08 17.29
CA ARG A 370 10.20 -12.81 18.67
C ARG A 370 11.50 -12.02 18.71
N LEU A 371 12.48 -12.40 17.89
CA LEU A 371 13.76 -11.70 17.78
C LEU A 371 13.56 -10.26 17.29
N ILE A 372 12.71 -10.07 16.28
CA ILE A 372 12.31 -8.75 15.79
C ILE A 372 11.63 -7.94 16.90
N GLY A 373 10.83 -8.60 17.76
CA GLY A 373 10.17 -7.98 18.89
C GLY A 373 9.17 -6.91 18.46
N LYS A 374 9.41 -5.68 18.91
CA LYS A 374 8.60 -4.49 18.55
C LYS A 374 9.14 -3.72 17.34
N ASN A 375 10.25 -4.16 16.75
CA ASN A 375 10.79 -3.51 15.55
C ASN A 375 9.90 -3.80 14.34
N GLU A 376 9.88 -2.86 13.40
CA GLU A 376 9.11 -2.98 12.16
C GLU A 376 9.99 -3.55 11.05
N ILE A 377 10.45 -4.79 11.20
CA ILE A 377 11.27 -5.49 10.19
C ILE A 377 10.39 -6.53 9.49
N PRO A 378 10.17 -6.44 8.17
CA PRO A 378 9.37 -7.39 7.44
C PRO A 378 10.05 -8.76 7.32
N ILE A 379 9.25 -9.81 7.45
CA ILE A 379 9.66 -11.20 7.35
C ILE A 379 9.40 -11.70 5.93
N ILE A 380 10.42 -12.29 5.31
CA ILE A 380 10.34 -13.07 4.07
C ILE A 380 10.45 -14.53 4.49
N SER A 381 9.33 -15.24 4.55
CA SER A 381 9.28 -16.60 5.08
C SER A 381 9.19 -17.64 3.96
N ILE A 382 10.21 -18.49 3.88
CA ILE A 382 10.39 -19.55 2.87
C ILE A 382 10.08 -20.91 3.51
N ASP A 383 9.09 -21.60 2.94
CA ASP A 383 8.70 -22.96 3.33
C ASP A 383 9.69 -24.02 2.83
N MET A 384 10.06 -24.94 3.71
CA MET A 384 10.97 -26.07 3.49
C MET A 384 10.26 -27.44 3.51
N GLY A 385 8.95 -27.52 3.29
CA GLY A 385 8.28 -28.77 2.91
C GLY A 385 7.07 -29.19 3.74
N THR A 386 6.58 -28.34 4.66
CA THR A 386 5.35 -28.59 5.42
C THR A 386 4.41 -27.42 5.21
N VAL A 387 3.14 -27.67 4.88
CA VAL A 387 2.14 -26.61 4.68
C VAL A 387 2.01 -25.79 5.97
N GLY A 388 2.64 -24.61 5.99
CA GLY A 388 2.56 -23.63 7.08
C GLY A 388 1.75 -22.40 6.68
N PHE A 389 1.07 -21.79 7.66
CA PHE A 389 0.25 -20.59 7.41
C PHE A 389 1.07 -19.31 7.44
N LEU A 390 2.17 -19.31 8.19
CA LEU A 390 3.04 -18.15 8.32
C LEU A 390 4.02 -18.02 7.15
N THR A 391 4.39 -19.13 6.51
CA THR A 391 5.27 -19.13 5.32
C THR A 391 4.58 -18.55 4.08
N GLU A 392 5.31 -17.76 3.30
CA GLU A 392 4.76 -16.95 2.19
C GLU A 392 5.20 -17.46 0.81
N PHE A 393 6.39 -18.05 0.72
CA PHE A 393 7.03 -18.50 -0.51
C PHE A 393 7.52 -19.95 -0.37
N SER A 394 7.59 -20.72 -1.47
CA SER A 394 8.36 -21.99 -1.46
C SER A 394 9.84 -21.77 -1.60
N ARG A 395 10.61 -22.83 -1.30
CA ARG A 395 12.02 -22.99 -1.70
C ARG A 395 12.32 -22.46 -3.11
N ASP A 396 11.56 -22.86 -4.12
CA ASP A 396 11.83 -22.45 -5.52
C ASP A 396 11.56 -20.97 -5.79
N GLU A 397 10.85 -20.29 -4.89
CA GLU A 397 10.48 -18.88 -5.00
C GLU A 397 11.45 -17.95 -4.24
N VAL A 398 12.44 -18.49 -3.51
CA VAL A 398 13.32 -17.71 -2.62
C VAL A 398 14.04 -16.57 -3.35
N PHE A 399 14.67 -16.87 -4.49
CA PHE A 399 15.43 -15.88 -5.25
C PHE A 399 14.51 -14.82 -5.86
N LYS A 400 13.32 -15.24 -6.32
CA LYS A 400 12.29 -14.31 -6.79
C LYS A 400 11.83 -13.37 -5.66
N ALA A 401 11.62 -13.89 -4.45
CA ALA A 401 11.23 -13.08 -3.30
C ALA A 401 12.31 -12.05 -2.92
N ILE A 402 13.58 -12.47 -2.95
CA ILE A 402 14.73 -11.57 -2.75
C ILE A 402 14.74 -10.46 -3.81
N ASP A 403 14.55 -10.80 -5.08
CA ASP A 403 14.55 -9.83 -6.21
C ASP A 403 13.44 -8.82 -6.09
N MET A 404 12.23 -9.28 -5.76
CA MET A 404 11.07 -8.43 -5.53
C MET A 404 11.38 -7.39 -4.44
N VAL A 405 12.04 -7.80 -3.35
CA VAL A 405 12.41 -6.89 -2.26
C VAL A 405 13.48 -5.89 -2.68
N ILE A 406 14.52 -6.34 -3.37
CA ILE A 406 15.58 -5.47 -3.90
C ILE A 406 15.01 -4.41 -4.86
N GLN A 407 14.04 -4.80 -5.67
CA GLN A 407 13.40 -3.92 -6.65
C GLN A 407 12.31 -3.01 -6.05
N GLY A 408 11.93 -3.21 -4.78
CA GLY A 408 10.79 -2.48 -4.19
C GLY A 408 9.41 -2.97 -4.66
N ASN A 409 9.35 -4.08 -5.39
CA ASN A 409 8.17 -4.61 -6.05
C ASN A 409 7.45 -5.67 -5.21
N TYR A 410 7.06 -5.30 -3.99
CA TYR A 410 6.36 -6.19 -3.06
C TYR A 410 5.31 -5.46 -2.21
N GLU A 411 4.39 -6.23 -1.67
CA GLU A 411 3.39 -5.78 -0.69
C GLU A 411 3.76 -6.27 0.71
N ILE A 412 3.36 -5.50 1.71
CA ILE A 412 3.48 -5.91 3.11
C ILE A 412 2.10 -6.26 3.67
N GLU A 413 1.98 -7.46 4.24
CA GLU A 413 0.86 -7.85 5.07
C GLU A 413 1.18 -7.58 6.54
N ARG A 414 0.31 -6.83 7.21
CA ARG A 414 0.43 -6.53 8.65
C ARG A 414 -0.40 -7.54 9.44
N ARG A 415 0.23 -8.21 10.41
CA ARG A 415 -0.42 -9.19 11.30
C ARG A 415 -0.42 -8.70 12.75
N THR A 416 -1.58 -8.75 13.37
CA THR A 416 -1.78 -8.36 14.77
C THR A 416 -1.01 -9.29 15.71
N LYS A 417 -0.35 -8.72 16.72
CA LYS A 417 0.17 -9.46 17.87
C LYS A 417 -0.70 -9.19 19.11
N CYS A 418 -0.73 -10.11 20.06
CA CYS A 418 -1.31 -9.87 21.37
C CYS A 418 -0.22 -9.68 22.43
N SER A 419 -0.44 -8.71 23.31
CA SER A 419 0.36 -8.47 24.51
C SER A 419 -0.22 -9.25 25.68
N CYS A 420 0.64 -9.70 26.59
CA CYS A 420 0.24 -10.51 27.74
C CYS A 420 0.92 -10.01 29.01
N VAL A 421 0.12 -9.68 30.03
CA VAL A 421 0.59 -9.23 31.34
C VAL A 421 0.07 -10.17 32.41
N VAL A 422 0.98 -10.74 33.19
CA VAL A 422 0.64 -11.48 34.41
C VAL A 422 0.58 -10.50 35.57
N LYS A 423 -0.56 -10.42 36.25
CA LYS A 423 -0.76 -9.62 37.46
C LYS A 423 -0.77 -10.54 38.67
N SER A 424 0.08 -10.21 39.65
CA SER A 424 0.14 -10.88 40.95
C SER A 424 0.07 -9.85 42.07
N ARG A 425 0.08 -10.30 43.32
CA ARG A 425 0.18 -9.40 44.49
C ARG A 425 1.53 -8.67 44.56
N GLU A 426 2.57 -9.22 43.94
CA GLU A 426 3.94 -8.70 43.96
C GLU A 426 4.19 -7.68 42.83
N GLY A 427 3.24 -7.52 41.90
CA GLY A 427 3.32 -6.54 40.81
C GLY A 427 2.76 -7.09 39.49
N GLN A 428 3.26 -6.53 38.39
CA GLN A 428 2.89 -6.96 37.04
C GLN A 428 4.13 -7.37 36.27
N LYS A 429 4.06 -8.49 35.55
CA LYS A 429 5.11 -9.00 34.68
C LYS A 429 4.61 -9.00 33.24
N LEU A 430 5.25 -8.21 32.38
CA LEU A 430 4.99 -8.22 30.95
C LEU A 430 5.71 -9.42 30.32
N LEU A 431 4.98 -10.25 29.61
CA LEU A 431 5.52 -11.34 28.80
C LEU A 431 5.78 -10.84 27.35
N PRO A 432 6.57 -11.57 26.56
CA PRO A 432 6.72 -11.27 25.13
C PRO A 432 5.37 -11.30 24.41
N ASP A 433 5.24 -10.48 23.36
CA ASP A 433 4.04 -10.47 22.53
C ASP A 433 3.91 -11.78 21.73
N ALA A 434 2.69 -12.31 21.64
CA ALA A 434 2.38 -13.49 20.83
C ALA A 434 1.92 -13.08 19.42
N LEU A 435 2.45 -13.74 18.39
CA LEU A 435 1.92 -13.63 17.03
C LEU A 435 0.71 -14.55 16.82
N ASN A 436 0.76 -15.76 17.38
CA ASN A 436 -0.31 -16.74 17.24
C ASN A 436 -1.25 -16.72 18.44
N GLU A 437 -0.78 -17.11 19.62
CA GLU A 437 -1.65 -17.23 20.79
C GLU A 437 -0.95 -17.14 22.14
N VAL A 438 -1.77 -16.81 23.15
CA VAL A 438 -1.49 -17.02 24.57
C VAL A 438 -2.32 -18.20 25.03
N VAL A 439 -1.66 -19.24 25.55
CA VAL A 439 -2.31 -20.45 26.05
C VAL A 439 -2.16 -20.49 27.56
N LEU A 440 -3.26 -20.65 28.28
CA LEU A 440 -3.23 -20.98 29.71
C LEU A 440 -3.59 -22.44 29.85
N ILE A 441 -2.68 -23.27 30.34
CA ILE A 441 -2.87 -24.73 30.42
C ILE A 441 -2.49 -25.26 31.81
N THR A 442 -3.09 -26.39 32.18
CA THR A 442 -2.72 -27.08 33.42
C THR A 442 -1.26 -27.53 33.43
N LYS A 443 -0.57 -27.33 34.57
CA LYS A 443 0.78 -27.86 34.80
C LYS A 443 0.78 -29.34 35.19
N SER A 444 -0.39 -29.88 35.54
CA SER A 444 -0.54 -31.27 36.00
C SER A 444 -1.38 -32.05 35.00
N PRO A 445 -0.83 -33.12 34.39
CA PRO A 445 -1.59 -34.00 33.50
C PRO A 445 -2.90 -34.47 34.13
N ALA A 446 -3.96 -34.55 33.32
CA ALA A 446 -5.30 -34.98 33.73
C ALA A 446 -5.97 -34.16 34.87
N LYS A 447 -5.53 -32.92 35.09
CA LYS A 447 -6.16 -32.02 36.08
C LYS A 447 -6.67 -30.74 35.43
N MET A 448 -7.99 -30.59 35.38
CA MET A 448 -8.62 -29.34 34.96
C MET A 448 -8.31 -28.17 35.90
N VAL A 449 -8.22 -26.99 35.29
CA VAL A 449 -8.09 -25.68 35.94
C VAL A 449 -9.43 -24.94 35.85
N HIS A 450 -9.69 -24.07 36.84
CA HIS A 450 -10.86 -23.20 36.85
C HIS A 450 -10.45 -21.81 36.38
N PHE A 451 -10.96 -21.40 35.22
CA PHE A 451 -10.73 -20.10 34.61
C PHE A 451 -11.99 -19.24 34.75
N GLN A 452 -11.82 -17.99 35.16
CA GLN A 452 -12.88 -16.98 35.07
C GLN A 452 -12.49 -15.99 33.98
N VAL A 453 -13.34 -15.83 32.98
CA VAL A 453 -13.10 -14.99 31.80
C VAL A 453 -13.90 -13.71 31.94
N TYR A 454 -13.21 -12.58 31.82
CA TYR A 454 -13.80 -11.26 31.75
C TYR A 454 -13.38 -10.58 30.46
N ILE A 455 -14.30 -9.85 29.83
CA ILE A 455 -14.04 -9.11 28.60
C ILE A 455 -14.49 -7.68 28.81
N ASN A 456 -13.58 -6.72 28.63
CA ASN A 456 -13.81 -5.30 28.90
C ASN A 456 -14.36 -5.03 30.32
N GLY A 457 -13.97 -5.85 31.29
CA GLY A 457 -14.41 -5.76 32.68
C GLY A 457 -15.71 -6.52 33.01
N GLU A 458 -16.46 -6.98 32.01
CA GLU A 458 -17.69 -7.76 32.21
C GLU A 458 -17.37 -9.24 32.42
N PHE A 459 -18.00 -9.87 33.41
CA PHE A 459 -17.87 -11.31 33.62
C PHE A 459 -18.64 -12.06 32.53
N VAL A 460 -17.93 -12.90 31.76
CA VAL A 460 -18.53 -13.65 30.64
C VAL A 460 -18.88 -15.07 31.08
N GLU A 461 -17.90 -15.82 31.58
CA GLU A 461 -18.13 -17.18 32.06
C GLU A 461 -17.04 -17.70 33.01
N GLU A 462 -17.37 -18.78 33.73
CA GLU A 462 -16.40 -19.65 34.40
C GLU A 462 -16.29 -20.97 33.62
N VAL A 463 -15.07 -21.33 33.24
CA VAL A 463 -14.75 -22.54 32.47
C VAL A 463 -13.86 -23.46 33.30
N ARG A 464 -14.23 -24.75 33.37
CA ARG A 464 -13.34 -25.82 33.82
C ARG A 464 -12.85 -26.58 32.60
N ALA A 465 -11.55 -26.52 32.36
CA ALA A 465 -10.94 -27.03 31.14
C ALA A 465 -9.49 -27.44 31.42
N ASP A 466 -8.89 -28.17 30.48
CA ASP A 466 -7.44 -28.43 30.50
C ASP A 466 -6.65 -27.15 30.26
N GLY A 467 -7.23 -26.23 29.49
CA GLY A 467 -6.70 -24.90 29.25
C GLY A 467 -7.68 -23.97 28.55
N ILE A 468 -7.21 -22.77 28.25
CA ILE A 468 -7.90 -21.76 27.44
C ILE A 468 -6.88 -21.05 26.57
N ILE A 469 -7.22 -20.86 25.30
CA ILE A 469 -6.41 -20.19 24.28
C ILE A 469 -7.02 -18.83 24.01
N VAL A 470 -6.20 -17.79 23.95
CA VAL A 470 -6.56 -16.51 23.34
C VAL A 470 -5.68 -16.34 22.12
N SER A 471 -6.29 -16.44 20.94
CA SER A 471 -5.61 -16.49 19.66
C SER A 471 -5.86 -15.22 18.85
N THR A 472 -4.84 -14.76 18.14
CA THR A 472 -4.96 -13.75 17.10
C THR A 472 -5.58 -14.37 15.84
N PRO A 473 -5.97 -13.58 14.83
CA PRO A 473 -6.43 -14.13 13.55
C PRO A 473 -5.36 -15.00 12.87
N THR A 474 -4.08 -14.69 13.09
CA THR A 474 -2.95 -15.46 12.58
C THR A 474 -2.83 -16.82 13.28
N GLY A 475 -3.01 -16.86 14.61
CA GLY A 475 -3.00 -18.11 15.38
C GLY A 475 -4.27 -18.96 15.21
N SER A 476 -5.32 -18.43 14.58
CA SER A 476 -6.59 -19.15 14.38
C SER A 476 -6.43 -20.45 13.60
N THR A 477 -5.37 -20.57 12.78
CA THR A 477 -5.00 -21.76 12.01
C THR A 477 -3.94 -22.63 12.69
N ALA A 478 -3.51 -22.27 13.91
CA ALA A 478 -2.54 -23.00 14.72
C ALA A 478 -3.27 -23.79 15.83
N TYR A 479 -2.85 -23.67 17.09
CA TYR A 479 -3.40 -24.49 18.17
C TYR A 479 -4.90 -24.23 18.41
N SER A 480 -5.34 -22.98 18.17
CA SER A 480 -6.76 -22.60 18.19
C SER A 480 -7.61 -23.50 17.28
N LEU A 481 -7.14 -23.80 16.06
CA LEU A 481 -7.86 -24.65 15.10
C LEU A 481 -8.06 -26.06 15.66
N SER A 482 -7.00 -26.65 16.21
CA SER A 482 -7.04 -27.99 16.81
C SER A 482 -7.95 -28.06 18.04
N ALA A 483 -8.08 -26.96 18.78
CA ALA A 483 -9.01 -26.84 19.91
C ALA A 483 -10.47 -26.54 19.50
N GLY A 484 -10.76 -26.48 18.19
CA GLY A 484 -12.10 -26.26 17.66
C GLY A 484 -12.48 -24.80 17.43
N GLY A 485 -11.51 -23.88 17.45
CA GLY A 485 -11.70 -22.47 17.10
C GLY A 485 -12.00 -22.26 15.60
N PRO A 486 -12.71 -21.18 15.24
CA PRO A 486 -12.92 -20.81 13.84
C PRO A 486 -11.62 -20.34 13.19
N ILE A 487 -11.53 -20.53 11.87
CA ILE A 487 -10.49 -19.95 11.02
C ILE A 487 -10.85 -18.48 10.75
N LEU A 488 -9.94 -17.57 11.04
CA LEU A 488 -10.07 -16.15 10.73
C LEU A 488 -9.11 -15.75 9.60
N GLU A 489 -9.52 -14.78 8.79
CA GLU A 489 -8.61 -14.15 7.83
C GLU A 489 -7.58 -13.30 8.59
N PRO A 490 -6.27 -13.34 8.23
CA PRO A 490 -5.22 -12.62 8.97
C PRO A 490 -5.43 -11.10 9.10
N SER A 491 -6.17 -10.50 8.17
CA SER A 491 -6.47 -9.06 8.13
C SER A 491 -7.59 -8.63 9.09
N MET A 492 -8.35 -9.57 9.65
CA MET A 492 -9.47 -9.28 10.56
C MET A 492 -8.96 -8.69 11.88
N ASP A 493 -9.68 -7.73 12.45
CA ASP A 493 -9.33 -7.14 13.75
C ASP A 493 -10.15 -7.80 14.88
N ALA A 494 -9.73 -9.00 15.30
CA ALA A 494 -10.46 -9.81 16.27
C ALA A 494 -9.53 -10.68 17.11
N PHE A 495 -10.02 -11.13 18.27
CA PHE A 495 -9.45 -12.24 19.03
C PHE A 495 -10.41 -13.41 19.10
N VAL A 496 -9.86 -14.62 19.21
CA VAL A 496 -10.62 -15.86 19.45
C VAL A 496 -10.25 -16.41 20.81
N ILE A 497 -11.24 -16.66 21.65
CA ILE A 497 -11.09 -17.34 22.94
C ILE A 497 -11.60 -18.77 22.79
N VAL A 498 -10.72 -19.76 22.98
CA VAL A 498 -11.03 -21.18 22.76
C VAL A 498 -10.71 -22.00 24.02
N PRO A 499 -11.69 -22.59 24.70
CA PRO A 499 -11.41 -23.51 25.79
C PRO A 499 -10.91 -24.86 25.27
N ILE A 500 -9.91 -25.46 25.94
CA ILE A 500 -9.33 -26.75 25.58
C ILE A 500 -10.01 -27.85 26.41
N CYS A 501 -10.75 -28.75 25.75
CA CYS A 501 -11.48 -29.86 26.37
C CYS A 501 -12.33 -29.41 27.59
N PRO A 502 -13.26 -28.44 27.45
CA PRO A 502 -14.07 -27.95 28.55
C PRO A 502 -15.01 -29.03 29.10
N PHE A 503 -15.17 -29.09 30.43
CA PHE A 503 -16.12 -29.98 31.09
C PHE A 503 -17.59 -29.59 30.79
N LYS A 504 -17.85 -28.31 30.53
CA LYS A 504 -19.18 -27.80 30.22
C LYS A 504 -19.53 -28.15 28.77
N LEU A 505 -20.59 -28.92 28.57
CA LEU A 505 -21.05 -29.47 27.28
C LEU A 505 -21.25 -28.44 26.15
N PHE A 506 -21.41 -27.14 26.47
CA PHE A 506 -21.70 -26.09 25.48
C PHE A 506 -20.76 -24.88 25.56
N SER A 507 -19.55 -25.01 26.09
CA SER A 507 -18.54 -23.94 25.97
C SER A 507 -18.04 -23.89 24.52
N ARG A 508 -18.41 -22.82 23.79
CA ARG A 508 -18.03 -22.59 22.39
C ARG A 508 -16.90 -21.55 22.29
N PRO A 509 -16.08 -21.59 21.22
CA PRO A 509 -15.19 -20.49 20.88
C PRO A 509 -15.94 -19.16 20.82
N LEU A 510 -15.34 -18.11 21.36
CA LEU A 510 -15.86 -16.75 21.31
C LEU A 510 -14.96 -15.87 20.47
N VAL A 511 -15.53 -15.19 19.48
CA VAL A 511 -14.82 -14.17 18.69
C VAL A 511 -15.21 -12.80 19.23
N VAL A 512 -14.20 -11.98 19.55
CA VAL A 512 -14.40 -10.62 20.08
C VAL A 512 -13.62 -9.58 19.30
N ASP A 513 -13.99 -8.31 19.45
CA ASP A 513 -13.30 -7.18 18.83
C ASP A 513 -11.82 -7.18 19.20
N GLY A 514 -10.93 -6.91 18.23
CA GLY A 514 -9.49 -6.94 18.42
C GLY A 514 -8.96 -5.92 19.42
N ASN A 515 -9.74 -4.90 19.80
CA ASN A 515 -9.38 -3.93 20.83
C ASN A 515 -9.90 -4.31 22.23
N SER A 516 -10.53 -5.48 22.38
CA SER A 516 -11.03 -5.96 23.66
C SER A 516 -9.89 -6.27 24.64
N GLU A 517 -10.11 -5.97 25.91
CA GLU A 517 -9.30 -6.46 27.02
C GLU A 517 -9.85 -7.78 27.53
N ILE A 518 -9.05 -8.84 27.47
CA ILE A 518 -9.41 -10.18 27.93
C ILE A 518 -8.64 -10.46 29.21
N LEU A 519 -9.37 -10.60 30.32
CA LEU A 519 -8.82 -10.91 31.64
C LEU A 519 -9.20 -12.33 32.04
N ILE A 520 -8.21 -13.16 32.33
CA ILE A 520 -8.40 -14.55 32.77
C ILE A 520 -7.85 -14.70 34.18
N LYS A 521 -8.72 -15.07 35.13
CA LYS A 521 -8.33 -15.32 36.53
C LYS A 521 -8.23 -16.80 36.82
N ILE A 522 -7.24 -17.19 37.63
CA ILE A 522 -7.07 -18.58 38.06
C ILE A 522 -7.54 -18.78 39.50
N ALA A 523 -8.67 -19.47 39.67
CA ALA A 523 -9.38 -19.48 40.94
C ALA A 523 -8.74 -20.39 42.02
N LYS A 524 -8.22 -21.57 41.65
CA LYS A 524 -7.93 -22.63 42.63
C LYS A 524 -6.57 -23.31 42.55
N LYS A 525 -5.96 -23.41 41.36
CA LYS A 525 -4.73 -24.21 41.12
C LYS A 525 -3.66 -23.36 40.43
N SER A 526 -2.43 -23.86 40.36
CA SER A 526 -1.41 -23.29 39.48
C SER A 526 -1.67 -23.70 38.02
N ALA A 527 -1.28 -22.86 37.08
CA ALA A 527 -1.31 -23.15 35.64
C ALA A 527 0.01 -22.70 35.00
N LEU A 528 0.10 -22.86 33.69
CA LEU A 528 1.19 -22.39 32.86
C LEU A 528 0.61 -21.43 31.82
N VAL A 529 1.25 -20.28 31.64
CA VAL A 529 1.06 -19.43 30.45
C VAL A 529 2.11 -19.80 29.45
N VAL A 530 1.70 -20.08 28.22
CA VAL A 530 2.58 -20.37 27.09
C VAL A 530 2.31 -19.36 25.99
N ILE A 531 3.36 -18.65 25.55
CA ILE A 531 3.31 -17.68 24.45
C ILE A 531 3.90 -18.35 23.21
N ASP A 532 3.11 -18.42 22.13
CA ASP A 532 3.51 -18.98 20.82
C ASP A 532 4.19 -20.36 20.93
N GLY A 533 3.79 -21.18 21.92
CA GLY A 533 4.35 -22.51 22.17
C GLY A 533 5.81 -22.56 22.66
N ASN A 534 6.45 -21.43 22.98
CA ASN A 534 7.89 -21.37 23.22
C ASN A 534 8.31 -20.69 24.53
N VAL A 535 7.53 -19.75 25.04
CA VAL A 535 7.85 -19.04 26.29
C VAL A 535 6.85 -19.46 27.34
N GLU A 536 7.34 -19.99 28.45
CA GLU A 536 6.53 -20.53 29.53
C GLU A 536 6.70 -19.71 30.81
N GLU A 537 5.60 -19.39 31.48
CA GLU A 537 5.58 -18.76 32.80
C GLU A 537 4.61 -19.51 33.72
N THR A 538 5.05 -19.87 34.93
CA THR A 538 4.18 -20.53 35.91
C THR A 538 3.27 -19.51 36.58
N LEU A 539 1.96 -19.74 36.52
CA LEU A 539 0.96 -18.98 37.27
C LEU A 539 0.65 -19.62 38.60
N LYS A 540 0.63 -18.80 39.65
CA LYS A 540 0.18 -19.18 40.99
C LYS A 540 -1.33 -18.94 41.14
N LYS A 541 -1.90 -19.56 42.18
CA LYS A 541 -3.31 -19.36 42.53
C LYS A 541 -3.58 -17.87 42.81
N GLY A 542 -4.67 -17.34 42.23
CA GLY A 542 -5.10 -15.96 42.43
C GLY A 542 -4.36 -14.93 41.58
N GLU A 543 -3.42 -15.36 40.72
CA GLU A 543 -2.87 -14.51 39.68
C GLU A 543 -3.85 -14.37 38.52
N GLU A 544 -3.72 -13.26 37.80
CA GLU A 544 -4.58 -12.89 36.69
C GLU A 544 -3.73 -12.65 35.44
N VAL A 545 -4.25 -13.00 34.28
CA VAL A 545 -3.61 -12.74 32.99
C VAL A 545 -4.45 -11.76 32.21
N VAL A 546 -3.86 -10.65 31.80
CA VAL A 546 -4.49 -9.64 30.95
C VAL A 546 -3.89 -9.74 29.55
N ILE A 547 -4.75 -9.96 28.58
CA ILE A 547 -4.40 -10.08 27.17
C ILE A 547 -5.10 -8.96 26.41
N ARG A 548 -4.33 -8.23 25.62
CA ARG A 548 -4.81 -7.10 24.80
C ARG A 548 -4.08 -7.11 23.46
N LYS A 549 -4.58 -6.36 22.50
CA LYS A 549 -3.80 -6.01 21.30
C LYS A 549 -2.46 -5.40 21.68
N SER A 550 -1.39 -5.87 21.04
CA SER A 550 -0.09 -5.20 21.17
C SER A 550 -0.08 -3.92 20.33
N ASP A 551 0.66 -2.92 20.79
CA ASP A 551 1.01 -1.73 20.00
C ASP A 551 2.00 -2.05 18.87
N ALA A 552 2.53 -3.27 18.81
CA ALA A 552 3.40 -3.77 17.77
C ALA A 552 2.70 -4.78 16.86
N TYR A 553 3.14 -4.82 15.61
CA TYR A 553 2.66 -5.76 14.59
C TYR A 553 3.81 -6.62 14.08
N ALA A 554 3.48 -7.77 13.50
CA ALA A 554 4.39 -8.46 12.59
C ALA A 554 4.13 -8.01 11.16
N TYR A 555 5.19 -7.89 10.37
CA TYR A 555 5.11 -7.50 8.97
C TYR A 555 5.64 -8.63 8.10
N PHE A 556 4.90 -9.01 7.07
CA PHE A 556 5.27 -10.09 6.16
C PHE A 556 5.36 -9.55 4.74
N VAL A 557 6.40 -9.92 4.02
CA VAL A 557 6.44 -9.74 2.56
C VAL A 557 5.46 -10.74 1.98
N LYS A 558 4.38 -10.22 1.40
CA LYS A 558 3.24 -11.02 0.96
C LYS A 558 3.61 -11.87 -0.25
N GLY A 559 3.39 -13.17 -0.15
CA GLY A 559 3.58 -14.13 -1.23
C GLY A 559 2.24 -14.76 -1.61
N ARG A 560 2.01 -16.00 -1.14
CA ARG A 560 0.82 -16.80 -1.45
C ARG A 560 -0.45 -16.24 -0.81
N LYS A 561 -1.57 -16.28 -1.54
CA LYS A 561 -2.90 -15.89 -1.04
C LYS A 561 -3.38 -16.84 0.07
N PHE A 562 -4.00 -16.28 1.11
CA PHE A 562 -4.51 -17.01 2.29
C PHE A 562 -5.42 -18.20 1.94
N TYR A 563 -6.46 -18.00 1.12
CA TYR A 563 -7.38 -19.08 0.73
C TYR A 563 -6.71 -20.21 -0.08
N SER A 564 -5.64 -19.90 -0.81
CA SER A 564 -4.86 -20.93 -1.49
C SER A 564 -4.10 -21.81 -0.50
N LYS A 565 -3.63 -21.24 0.63
CA LYS A 565 -3.03 -22.01 1.74
C LYS A 565 -4.08 -22.89 2.42
N LEU A 566 -5.27 -22.35 2.69
CA LEU A 566 -6.40 -23.11 3.26
C LEU A 566 -6.81 -24.32 2.41
N LYS A 567 -6.92 -24.14 1.09
CA LYS A 567 -7.29 -25.25 0.19
C LYS A 567 -6.30 -26.43 0.27
N LYS A 568 -5.01 -26.15 0.47
CA LYS A 568 -4.00 -27.20 0.65
C LYS A 568 -4.19 -27.97 1.95
N LEU A 569 -4.56 -27.30 3.04
CA LEU A 569 -4.85 -27.95 4.33
C LEU A 569 -6.00 -28.96 4.22
N GLY A 570 -7.06 -28.65 3.47
CA GLY A 570 -8.18 -29.59 3.27
C GLY A 570 -7.89 -30.75 2.30
N SER A 571 -6.72 -30.76 1.66
CA SER A 571 -6.29 -31.80 0.70
C SER A 571 -5.23 -32.74 1.27
N SER A 572 -4.75 -32.46 2.48
CA SER A 572 -3.81 -33.26 3.29
C SER A 572 -4.57 -33.91 4.42
#